data_AF-A0A6U6GW67-F1
#
_entry.id   AF-A0A6U6GW67-F1
#
_cell.length_a   1.000
_cell.length_b   1.000
_cell.length_c   1.000
_cell.angle_alpha   90.00
_cell.angle_beta   90.00
_cell.angle_gamma   90.00
#
_symmetry.space_group_name_H-M   'P 1'
#
loop_
_entity.id
_entity.type
_entity.pdbx_description
1 polymer ?
#
loop_
_entity_poly.entity_id
_entity_poly.type
_entity_poly.pdbx_seq_one_letter_code
_entity_poly.pdbx_strand_id
1 'polypeptide(L)'
;MPRPPTRHGLEKKYKSWRRGKSTSTAAKKGGPTAAAAAGGGAGGGGGGGGGGKGSLKNQLRSQRRFLSKLPPPPPDGDENDDAAADAAAAKALATRKAIESRIAEIERLISTRDRIEFERKNAAKYHRVRFFDRQKLTRLERKLRRERDDALADGDGAVARRREAEWRRCALDQLYVAHFPHGERYLPLFGGGEAAGKNKRTGDGGKDGRKKKVIAERLWRDYTEGKIAPKEWVNRGALDRVRESDIRRMDDADSGEGPKERPREGLQDARFGGAAGAPSMSERTPPPEPELPSKKRRKDERGSDDKGAGD
;
A
#
# COMPACT_ATOMS: atom_id res chain seq x y z
N MET A 1 38.85 9.38 -45.44
CA MET A 1 37.46 9.87 -45.61
C MET A 1 36.50 8.82 -45.02
N PRO A 2 35.91 9.04 -43.82
CA PRO A 2 34.96 8.10 -43.23
C PRO A 2 33.62 8.13 -43.99
N ARG A 3 33.01 6.94 -44.19
CA ARG A 3 31.74 6.80 -44.91
C ARG A 3 30.54 7.24 -44.04
N PRO A 4 29.52 7.89 -44.62
CA PRO A 4 28.34 8.35 -43.87
C PRO A 4 27.48 7.17 -43.40
N PRO A 5 26.79 7.31 -42.26
CA PRO A 5 25.93 6.27 -41.70
C PRO A 5 24.69 6.03 -42.57
N THR A 6 24.36 4.76 -42.79
CA THR A 6 23.21 4.33 -43.58
C THR A 6 21.91 4.48 -42.80
N ARG A 7 20.85 4.93 -43.50
CA ARG A 7 19.60 5.44 -42.94
C ARG A 7 18.49 4.39 -42.80
N HIS A 8 18.85 3.10 -42.74
CA HIS A 8 17.88 2.01 -42.63
C HIS A 8 17.84 1.43 -41.22
N GLY A 9 16.80 1.77 -40.48
CA GLY A 9 16.52 1.32 -39.10
C GLY A 9 16.08 -0.15 -38.99
N LEU A 10 16.87 -1.08 -39.52
CA LEU A 10 16.61 -2.53 -39.47
C LEU A 10 17.58 -3.31 -38.55
N GLU A 11 18.60 -2.68 -37.98
CA GLU A 11 19.58 -3.37 -37.12
C GLU A 11 19.09 -3.71 -35.70
N LYS A 12 17.87 -3.34 -35.31
CA LYS A 12 17.36 -3.55 -33.93
C LYS A 12 16.55 -4.84 -33.72
N LYS A 13 16.59 -5.81 -34.64
CA LYS A 13 15.77 -7.04 -34.53
C LYS A 13 16.52 -8.37 -34.35
N TYR A 14 17.82 -8.37 -34.08
CA TYR A 14 18.49 -9.58 -33.56
C TYR A 14 18.80 -9.43 -32.07
N LYS A 15 17.91 -9.98 -31.24
CA LYS A 15 18.23 -10.34 -29.85
C LYS A 15 19.33 -11.40 -29.90
N SER A 16 20.50 -11.11 -29.35
CA SER A 16 21.57 -12.07 -29.15
C SER A 16 21.13 -13.16 -28.15
N TRP A 17 20.46 -14.19 -28.66
CA TRP A 17 20.16 -15.37 -27.88
C TRP A 17 21.46 -16.18 -27.75
N ARG A 18 21.97 -16.30 -26.53
CA ARG A 18 23.20 -17.00 -26.12
C ARG A 18 24.53 -16.39 -26.58
N ARG A 19 25.16 -15.65 -25.67
CA ARG A 19 26.56 -15.91 -25.29
C ARG A 19 26.80 -15.45 -23.85
N GLY A 20 26.64 -16.38 -22.92
CA GLY A 20 27.36 -16.31 -21.65
C GLY A 20 28.80 -16.75 -21.89
N LYS A 21 29.76 -15.85 -21.66
CA LYS A 21 31.12 -16.14 -21.21
C LYS A 21 31.85 -14.83 -20.92
N SER A 22 31.89 -14.50 -19.63
CA SER A 22 33.05 -13.95 -18.91
C SER A 22 34.13 -13.24 -19.74
N THR A 23 34.23 -11.92 -19.59
CA THR A 23 35.50 -11.17 -19.41
C THR A 23 35.16 -9.74 -18.95
N SER A 24 34.92 -9.56 -17.64
CA SER A 24 35.04 -8.22 -17.05
C SER A 24 36.52 -7.95 -16.75
N THR A 25 37.28 -7.58 -17.77
CA THR A 25 38.58 -6.92 -17.60
C THR A 25 38.31 -5.49 -17.15
N ALA A 26 38.13 -5.31 -15.84
CA ALA A 26 38.14 -4.00 -15.22
C ALA A 26 39.58 -3.49 -15.20
N ALA A 27 39.91 -2.61 -16.16
CA ALA A 27 41.11 -1.79 -16.11
C ALA A 27 41.00 -0.81 -14.93
N LYS A 28 41.54 -1.24 -13.79
CA LYS A 28 41.67 -0.43 -12.57
C LYS A 28 42.98 0.35 -12.70
N LYS A 29 42.91 1.60 -13.17
CA LYS A 29 44.04 2.55 -13.02
C LYS A 29 44.23 2.83 -11.53
N GLY A 30 45.44 2.56 -11.05
CA GLY A 30 45.83 2.64 -9.66
C GLY A 30 45.93 4.07 -9.14
N GLY A 31 45.57 4.22 -7.87
CA GLY A 31 46.09 5.23 -6.96
C GLY A 31 46.58 4.49 -5.71
N PRO A 32 47.83 4.70 -5.27
CA PRO A 32 48.35 4.04 -4.08
C PRO A 32 48.04 4.88 -2.84
N THR A 33 47.22 4.36 -1.93
CA THR A 33 47.35 4.70 -0.50
C THR A 33 47.14 3.43 0.31
N ALA A 34 48.22 3.04 0.97
CA ALA A 34 48.27 1.98 1.95
C ALA A 34 47.40 2.32 3.17
N ALA A 35 46.57 1.37 3.59
CA ALA A 35 46.33 1.04 5.00
C ALA A 35 45.47 -0.22 5.05
N ALA A 36 46.06 -1.27 5.60
CA ALA A 36 45.45 -2.56 5.82
C ALA A 36 44.37 -2.48 6.92
N ALA A 37 43.19 -3.02 6.66
CA ALA A 37 42.33 -3.61 7.68
C ALA A 37 41.26 -4.50 7.04
N ALA A 38 41.42 -5.80 7.31
CA ALA A 38 40.38 -6.83 7.44
C ALA A 38 39.33 -6.99 6.32
N GLY A 39 39.51 -8.09 5.59
CA GLY A 39 38.56 -8.64 4.64
C GLY A 39 37.15 -8.85 5.19
N GLY A 40 36.19 -8.59 4.30
CA GLY A 40 34.78 -8.91 4.48
C GLY A 40 34.15 -9.04 3.10
N GLY A 41 34.56 -10.08 2.37
CA GLY A 41 34.06 -10.36 1.03
C GLY A 41 32.56 -10.64 1.05
N ALA A 42 31.77 -9.63 0.72
CA ALA A 42 30.32 -9.74 0.49
C ALA A 42 30.03 -10.45 -0.85
N GLY A 43 30.45 -11.71 -0.95
CA GLY A 43 30.06 -12.65 -1.99
C GLY A 43 28.74 -13.32 -1.63
N GLY A 44 27.67 -12.54 -1.51
CA GLY A 44 26.31 -13.01 -1.23
C GLY A 44 25.65 -13.68 -2.43
N GLY A 45 26.31 -14.69 -3.00
CA GLY A 45 25.73 -15.62 -3.97
C GLY A 45 24.78 -16.57 -3.27
N GLY A 46 23.64 -16.04 -2.79
CA GLY A 46 22.56 -16.78 -2.16
C GLY A 46 21.82 -17.68 -3.15
N GLY A 47 22.52 -18.66 -3.72
CA GLY A 47 21.95 -19.87 -4.30
C GLY A 47 21.42 -20.75 -3.17
N GLY A 48 20.49 -20.22 -2.38
CA GLY A 48 19.81 -20.97 -1.34
C GLY A 48 19.00 -22.07 -2.01
N GLY A 49 19.54 -23.29 -1.98
CA GLY A 49 18.90 -24.55 -2.36
C GLY A 49 17.70 -24.91 -1.49
N GLY A 50 16.86 -23.93 -1.14
CA GLY A 50 15.59 -24.15 -0.49
C GLY A 50 14.61 -24.64 -1.54
N GLY A 51 14.25 -25.92 -1.46
CA GLY A 51 13.33 -26.61 -2.38
C GLY A 51 12.22 -25.68 -2.86
N GLY A 52 12.38 -25.14 -4.07
CA GLY A 52 11.49 -24.12 -4.60
C GLY A 52 10.08 -24.66 -4.76
N LYS A 53 9.11 -23.77 -5.01
CA LYS A 53 7.72 -24.16 -5.32
C LYS A 53 7.62 -25.26 -6.40
N GLY A 54 8.56 -25.30 -7.34
CA GLY A 54 8.70 -26.39 -8.32
C GLY A 54 8.97 -27.76 -7.69
N SER A 55 9.74 -27.82 -6.61
CA SER A 55 10.03 -29.06 -5.88
C SER A 55 8.78 -29.64 -5.23
N LEU A 56 7.99 -28.84 -4.52
CA LEU A 56 6.74 -29.32 -3.89
C LEU A 56 5.70 -29.79 -4.92
N LYS A 57 5.56 -29.08 -6.05
CA LYS A 57 4.68 -29.52 -7.14
C LYS A 57 5.15 -30.81 -7.79
N ASN A 58 6.46 -31.03 -7.89
CA ASN A 58 7.02 -32.28 -8.37
C ASN A 58 6.76 -33.42 -7.39
N GLN A 59 6.95 -33.19 -6.08
CA GLN A 59 6.61 -34.14 -5.02
C GLN A 59 5.12 -34.49 -5.04
N LEU A 60 4.23 -33.50 -5.19
CA LEU A 60 2.78 -33.74 -5.30
C LEU A 60 2.47 -34.63 -6.50
N ARG A 61 3.05 -34.32 -7.68
CA ARG A 61 2.86 -35.14 -8.88
C ARG A 61 3.43 -36.55 -8.73
N SER A 62 4.58 -36.71 -8.08
CA SER A 62 5.16 -38.04 -7.85
C SER A 62 4.33 -38.86 -6.88
N GLN A 63 3.83 -38.27 -5.79
CA GLN A 63 2.95 -38.95 -4.83
C GLN A 63 1.62 -39.35 -5.46
N ARG A 64 0.99 -38.47 -6.26
CA ARG A 64 -0.23 -38.82 -7.01
C ARG A 64 -0.01 -39.95 -8.02
N ARG A 65 1.14 -39.96 -8.71
CA ARG A 65 1.53 -41.05 -9.62
C ARG A 65 1.82 -42.35 -8.87
N PHE A 66 2.36 -42.27 -7.65
CA PHE A 66 2.61 -43.43 -6.81
C PHE A 66 1.28 -44.01 -6.31
N LEU A 67 0.36 -43.15 -5.87
CA LEU A 67 -0.99 -43.53 -5.48
C LEU A 67 -1.75 -44.24 -6.62
N SER A 68 -1.65 -43.73 -7.85
CA SER A 68 -2.31 -44.36 -9.02
C SER A 68 -1.71 -45.70 -9.44
N LYS A 69 -0.51 -46.06 -8.95
CA LYS A 69 0.13 -47.35 -9.22
C LYS A 69 -0.19 -48.40 -8.16
N LEU A 70 -0.73 -48.00 -7.01
CA LEU A 70 -1.15 -48.95 -5.99
C LEU A 70 -2.44 -49.65 -6.44
N PRO A 71 -2.57 -50.96 -6.19
CA PRO A 71 -3.78 -51.69 -6.54
C PRO A 71 -4.99 -51.08 -5.80
N PRO A 72 -6.17 -51.05 -6.44
CA PRO A 72 -7.39 -50.65 -5.75
C PRO A 72 -7.65 -51.60 -4.57
N PRO A 73 -8.29 -51.12 -3.48
CA PRO A 73 -8.71 -52.00 -2.41
C PRO A 73 -9.64 -53.07 -3.01
N PRO A 74 -9.54 -54.33 -2.54
CA PRO A 74 -10.46 -55.37 -2.96
C PRO A 74 -11.90 -54.90 -2.67
N PRO A 75 -12.87 -55.21 -3.55
CA PRO A 75 -14.27 -54.93 -3.28
C PRO A 75 -14.69 -55.68 -2.01
N ASP A 76 -15.44 -55.02 -1.14
CA ASP A 76 -16.02 -55.63 0.05
C ASP A 76 -17.00 -56.74 -0.39
N GLY A 77 -16.55 -58.01 -0.50
CA GLY A 77 -17.46 -59.08 -0.92
C GLY A 77 -16.88 -60.45 -1.30
N ASP A 78 -15.57 -60.63 -1.46
CA ASP A 78 -15.00 -61.98 -1.67
C ASP A 78 -14.41 -62.53 -0.36
N GLU A 79 -15.20 -63.35 0.33
CA GLU A 79 -14.80 -64.14 1.50
C GLU A 79 -13.85 -65.28 1.06
N ASN A 80 -12.59 -64.95 0.74
CA ASN A 80 -11.54 -65.95 0.60
C ASN A 80 -10.75 -66.01 1.92
N ASP A 81 -10.68 -67.19 2.56
CA ASP A 81 -10.02 -67.44 3.85
C ASP A 81 -8.47 -67.32 3.83
N ASP A 82 -7.90 -66.68 2.81
CA ASP A 82 -6.46 -66.51 2.68
C ASP A 82 -5.96 -65.36 3.57
N ALA A 83 -5.67 -65.66 4.83
CA ALA A 83 -5.14 -64.70 5.80
C ALA A 83 -3.90 -63.92 5.31
N ALA A 84 -3.13 -64.49 4.38
CA ALA A 84 -2.00 -63.81 3.75
C ALA A 84 -2.43 -62.69 2.78
N ALA A 85 -3.55 -62.88 2.05
CA ALA A 85 -4.14 -61.89 1.16
C ALA A 85 -4.70 -60.71 1.97
N ASP A 86 -5.37 -60.98 3.09
CA ASP A 86 -5.86 -59.95 4.00
C ASP A 86 -4.74 -59.09 4.59
N ALA A 87 -3.64 -59.72 5.02
CA ALA A 87 -2.48 -59.01 5.53
C ALA A 87 -1.82 -58.12 4.45
N ALA A 88 -1.80 -58.57 3.19
CA ALA A 88 -1.31 -57.78 2.07
C ALA A 88 -2.25 -56.60 1.74
N ALA A 89 -3.57 -56.83 1.74
CA ALA A 89 -4.59 -55.81 1.54
C ALA A 89 -4.54 -54.72 2.63
N ALA A 90 -4.38 -55.12 3.89
CA ALA A 90 -4.24 -54.20 5.02
C ALA A 90 -2.97 -53.32 4.88
N LYS A 91 -1.85 -53.90 4.45
CA LYS A 91 -0.60 -53.14 4.17
C LYS A 91 -0.78 -52.18 2.98
N ALA A 92 -1.44 -52.60 1.91
CA ALA A 92 -1.73 -51.75 0.76
C ALA A 92 -2.64 -50.57 1.15
N LEU A 93 -3.65 -50.80 1.98
CA LEU A 93 -4.53 -49.77 2.48
C LEU A 93 -3.81 -48.80 3.43
N ALA A 94 -2.94 -49.28 4.31
CA ALA A 94 -2.13 -48.43 5.18
C ALA A 94 -1.16 -47.54 4.39
N THR A 95 -0.47 -48.10 3.38
CA THR A 95 0.42 -47.32 2.51
C THR A 95 -0.35 -46.28 1.70
N ARG A 96 -1.52 -46.62 1.18
CA ARG A 96 -2.42 -45.69 0.50
C ARG A 96 -2.80 -44.50 1.39
N LYS A 97 -3.29 -44.76 2.62
CA LYS A 97 -3.63 -43.72 3.60
C LYS A 97 -2.44 -42.81 3.93
N ALA A 98 -1.24 -43.38 4.04
CA ALA A 98 -0.01 -42.61 4.30
C ALA A 98 0.36 -41.69 3.12
N ILE A 99 0.15 -42.12 1.89
CA ILE A 99 0.39 -41.29 0.70
C ILE A 99 -0.65 -40.17 0.59
N GLU A 100 -1.92 -40.48 0.85
CA GLU A 100 -3.01 -39.50 0.83
C GLU A 100 -2.80 -38.41 1.89
N SER A 101 -2.39 -38.78 3.11
CA SER A 101 -2.05 -37.81 4.15
C SER A 101 -0.85 -36.94 3.75
N ARG A 102 0.17 -37.53 3.11
CA ARG A 102 1.32 -36.80 2.58
C ARG A 102 0.94 -35.85 1.44
N ILE A 103 0.03 -36.26 0.55
CA ILE A 103 -0.51 -35.41 -0.51
C ILE A 103 -1.20 -34.19 0.11
N ALA A 104 -2.08 -34.41 1.10
CA ALA A 104 -2.79 -33.33 1.78
C ALA A 104 -1.83 -32.35 2.48
N GLU A 105 -0.75 -32.85 3.09
CA GLU A 105 0.30 -32.02 3.68
C GLU A 105 1.01 -31.16 2.61
N ILE A 106 1.42 -31.75 1.48
CA ILE A 106 2.09 -31.03 0.40
C ILE A 106 1.16 -29.95 -0.19
N GLU A 107 -0.13 -30.25 -0.35
CA GLU A 107 -1.13 -29.28 -0.82
C GLU A 107 -1.28 -28.10 0.14
N ARG A 108 -1.35 -28.35 1.45
CA ARG A 108 -1.33 -27.29 2.48
C ARG A 108 -0.08 -26.43 2.35
N LEU A 109 1.11 -27.02 2.22
CA LEU A 109 2.37 -26.29 2.05
C LEU A 109 2.40 -25.43 0.76
N ILE A 110 1.87 -25.96 -0.35
CA ILE A 110 1.74 -25.20 -1.60
C ILE A 110 0.79 -24.01 -1.40
N SER A 111 -0.38 -24.22 -0.79
CA SER A 111 -1.36 -23.15 -0.57
C SER A 111 -0.81 -22.03 0.33
N THR A 112 -0.10 -22.38 1.40
CA THR A 112 0.57 -21.43 2.30
C THR A 112 1.63 -20.62 1.56
N ARG A 113 2.47 -21.28 0.73
CA ARG A 113 3.46 -20.58 -0.10
C ARG A 113 2.82 -19.66 -1.12
N ASP A 114 1.75 -20.10 -1.77
CA ASP A 114 1.03 -19.31 -2.76
C ASP A 114 0.41 -18.06 -2.14
N ARG A 115 -0.14 -18.19 -0.92
CA ARG A 115 -0.63 -17.06 -0.12
C ARG A 115 0.49 -16.08 0.23
N ILE A 116 1.64 -16.56 0.74
CA ILE A 116 2.79 -15.69 1.07
C ILE A 116 3.33 -14.98 -0.18
N GLU A 117 3.45 -15.68 -1.31
CA GLU A 117 3.88 -15.08 -2.58
C GLU A 117 2.91 -14.00 -3.05
N PHE A 118 1.60 -14.26 -2.92
CA PHE A 118 0.56 -13.29 -3.25
C PHE A 118 0.63 -12.06 -2.35
N GLU A 119 0.71 -12.25 -1.03
CA GLU A 119 0.85 -11.18 -0.04
C GLU A 119 2.11 -10.34 -0.31
N ARG A 120 3.24 -10.97 -0.63
CA ARG A 120 4.50 -10.29 -0.99
C ARG A 120 4.34 -9.46 -2.27
N LYS A 121 3.76 -10.02 -3.34
CA LYS A 121 3.51 -9.29 -4.60
C LYS A 121 2.58 -8.11 -4.38
N ASN A 122 1.53 -8.31 -3.60
CA ASN A 122 0.52 -7.31 -3.32
C ASN A 122 1.07 -6.17 -2.44
N ALA A 123 1.87 -6.51 -1.43
CA ALA A 123 2.62 -5.55 -0.63
C ALA A 123 3.53 -4.69 -1.51
N ALA A 124 4.30 -5.29 -2.43
CA ALA A 124 5.15 -4.55 -3.36
C ALA A 124 4.33 -3.64 -4.30
N LYS A 125 3.21 -4.14 -4.85
CA LYS A 125 2.33 -3.39 -5.75
C LYS A 125 1.77 -2.11 -5.10
N TYR A 126 1.30 -2.23 -3.86
CA TYR A 126 0.64 -1.11 -3.15
C TYR A 126 1.56 -0.34 -2.20
N HIS A 127 2.83 -0.74 -2.05
CA HIS A 127 3.80 -0.06 -1.19
C HIS A 127 3.89 1.44 -1.50
N ARG A 128 4.02 1.81 -2.79
CA ARG A 128 4.12 3.21 -3.21
C ARG A 128 2.86 4.01 -2.89
N VAL A 129 1.68 3.43 -3.10
CA VAL A 129 0.40 4.10 -2.82
C VAL A 129 0.22 4.30 -1.31
N ARG A 130 0.46 3.26 -0.51
CA ARG A 130 0.44 3.34 0.97
C ARG A 130 1.45 4.36 1.50
N PHE A 131 2.62 4.46 0.89
CA PHE A 131 3.63 5.46 1.25
C PHE A 131 3.12 6.89 1.04
N PHE A 132 2.48 7.17 -0.10
CA PHE A 132 1.90 8.50 -0.34
C PHE A 132 0.73 8.81 0.59
N ASP A 133 -0.15 7.84 0.84
CA ASP A 133 -1.26 8.01 1.79
C ASP A 133 -0.72 8.29 3.20
N ARG A 134 0.31 7.55 3.64
CA ARG A 134 1.03 7.80 4.90
C ARG A 134 1.57 9.22 4.95
N GLN A 135 2.30 9.67 3.92
CA GLN A 135 2.86 11.02 3.89
C GLN A 135 1.77 12.11 3.93
N LYS A 136 0.67 11.91 3.20
CA LYS A 136 -0.48 12.83 3.20
C LYS A 136 -1.11 12.90 4.59
N LEU A 137 -1.33 11.76 5.24
CA LEU A 137 -1.88 11.70 6.60
C LEU A 137 -0.97 12.38 7.62
N THR A 138 0.35 12.16 7.57
CA THR A 138 1.28 12.85 8.47
C THR A 138 1.26 14.38 8.28
N ARG A 139 1.14 14.86 7.04
CA ARG A 139 0.99 16.30 6.77
C ARG A 139 -0.34 16.84 7.26
N LEU A 140 -1.43 16.10 7.02
CA LEU A 140 -2.77 16.46 7.43
C LEU A 140 -2.87 16.53 8.95
N GLU A 141 -2.33 15.55 9.66
CA GLU A 141 -2.27 15.51 11.12
C GLU A 141 -1.56 16.75 11.69
N ARG A 142 -0.37 17.09 11.17
CA ARG A 142 0.38 18.28 11.60
C ARG A 142 -0.37 19.58 11.32
N LYS A 143 -1.19 19.62 10.27
CA LYS A 143 -2.03 20.77 9.92
C LYS A 143 -3.20 20.88 10.90
N LEU A 144 -3.95 19.80 11.09
CA LEU A 144 -5.10 19.75 12.00
C LEU A 144 -4.73 20.06 13.45
N ARG A 145 -3.56 19.58 13.91
CA ARG A 145 -3.07 19.91 15.25
C ARG A 145 -2.82 21.40 15.43
N ARG A 146 -2.15 22.04 14.47
CA ARG A 146 -1.91 23.49 14.48
C ARG A 146 -3.22 24.27 14.45
N GLU A 147 -4.11 23.97 13.50
CA GLU A 147 -5.40 24.66 13.39
C GLU A 147 -6.28 24.50 14.64
N ARG A 148 -6.20 23.36 15.32
CA ARG A 148 -6.88 23.15 16.61
C ARG A 148 -6.28 24.06 17.69
N ASP A 149 -4.96 24.09 17.79
CA ASP A 149 -4.25 24.86 18.83
C ASP A 149 -4.44 26.38 18.61
N ASP A 150 -4.41 26.84 17.36
CA ASP A 150 -4.70 28.22 16.97
C ASP A 150 -6.15 28.59 17.34
N ALA A 151 -7.14 27.75 17.01
CA ALA A 151 -8.54 27.99 17.37
C ALA A 151 -8.79 28.00 18.89
N LEU A 152 -8.02 27.22 19.66
CA LEU A 152 -8.06 27.28 21.13
C LEU A 152 -7.49 28.60 21.67
N ALA A 153 -6.42 29.10 21.06
CA ALA A 153 -5.83 30.39 21.42
C ALA A 153 -6.77 31.57 21.11
N ASP A 154 -7.51 31.49 20.00
CA ASP A 154 -8.50 32.48 19.58
C ASP A 154 -9.82 32.42 20.38
N GLY A 155 -9.99 31.42 21.25
CA GLY A 155 -11.22 31.20 22.03
C GLY A 155 -12.36 30.57 21.24
N ASP A 156 -12.16 30.16 19.99
CA ASP A 156 -13.15 29.47 19.17
C ASP A 156 -13.19 27.96 19.48
N GLY A 157 -13.82 27.65 20.61
CA GLY A 157 -14.00 26.27 21.08
C GLY A 157 -14.80 25.39 20.10
N ALA A 158 -15.66 25.97 19.24
CA ALA A 158 -16.43 25.19 18.28
C ALA A 158 -15.54 24.69 17.13
N VAL A 159 -14.70 25.58 16.57
CA VAL A 159 -13.72 25.20 15.54
C VAL A 159 -12.68 24.24 16.11
N ALA A 160 -12.18 24.48 17.32
CA ALA A 160 -11.23 23.58 17.98
C ALA A 160 -11.78 22.15 18.12
N ARG A 161 -13.03 21.99 18.60
CA ARG A 161 -13.69 20.68 18.71
C ARG A 161 -13.84 19.98 17.35
N ARG A 162 -14.19 20.74 16.30
CA ARG A 162 -14.28 20.19 14.94
C ARG A 162 -12.93 19.69 14.45
N ARG A 163 -11.86 20.47 14.64
CA ARG A 163 -10.49 20.06 14.27
C ARG A 163 -9.99 18.87 15.08
N GLU A 164 -10.35 18.77 16.35
CA GLU A 164 -10.06 17.58 17.17
C GLU A 164 -10.78 16.33 16.65
N ALA A 165 -12.03 16.42 16.22
CA ALA A 165 -12.74 15.30 15.59
C ALA A 165 -12.07 14.87 14.28
N GLU A 166 -11.68 15.81 13.43
CA GLU A 166 -10.95 15.53 12.19
C GLU A 166 -9.55 14.92 12.46
N TRP A 167 -8.87 15.36 13.53
CA TRP A 167 -7.58 14.82 13.95
C TRP A 167 -7.70 13.36 14.41
N ARG A 168 -8.75 13.04 15.18
CA ARG A 168 -9.09 11.65 15.56
C ARG A 168 -9.42 10.77 14.36
N ARG A 169 -10.20 11.29 13.39
CA ARG A 169 -10.44 10.61 12.10
C ARG A 169 -9.13 10.32 11.37
N CYS A 170 -8.20 11.28 11.35
CA CYS A 170 -6.89 11.12 10.74
C CYS A 170 -6.06 10.00 11.42
N ALA A 171 -6.17 9.83 12.75
CA ALA A 171 -5.47 8.76 13.46
C ALA A 171 -5.99 7.35 13.08
N LEU A 172 -7.30 7.20 12.92
CA LEU A 172 -7.91 5.95 12.43
C LEU A 172 -7.46 5.64 10.99
N ASP A 173 -7.38 6.65 10.13
CA ASP A 173 -6.84 6.49 8.78
C ASP A 173 -5.36 6.04 8.80
N GLN A 174 -4.55 6.59 9.72
CA GLN A 174 -3.16 6.16 9.89
C GLN A 174 -3.07 4.70 10.32
N LEU A 175 -3.93 4.26 11.24
CA LEU A 175 -4.04 2.87 11.67
C LEU A 175 -4.42 1.97 10.49
N TYR A 176 -5.39 2.38 9.68
CA TYR A 176 -5.78 1.68 8.45
C TYR A 176 -4.60 1.51 7.48
N VAL A 177 -3.87 2.59 7.16
CA VAL A 177 -2.71 2.51 6.25
C VAL A 177 -1.58 1.69 6.85
N ALA A 178 -1.39 1.73 8.18
CA ALA A 178 -0.35 0.99 8.88
C ALA A 178 -0.58 -0.52 8.86
N HIS A 179 -1.82 -0.97 9.11
CA HIS A 179 -2.17 -2.37 9.34
C HIS A 179 -3.07 -2.99 8.26
N PHE A 180 -3.22 -2.34 7.10
CA PHE A 180 -3.98 -2.91 6.00
C PHE A 180 -3.49 -4.32 5.60
N PRO A 181 -4.38 -5.32 5.51
CA PRO A 181 -4.03 -6.70 5.18
C PRO A 181 -3.29 -6.84 3.84
N HIS A 182 -2.15 -7.52 3.84
CA HIS A 182 -1.38 -7.74 2.61
C HIS A 182 -2.04 -8.74 1.64
N GLY A 183 -3.01 -9.53 2.10
CA GLY A 183 -3.78 -10.47 1.28
C GLY A 183 -4.97 -9.84 0.53
N GLU A 184 -5.23 -8.54 0.71
CA GLU A 184 -6.36 -7.87 0.08
C GLU A 184 -5.92 -6.71 -0.81
N ARG A 185 -6.74 -6.35 -1.79
CA ARG A 185 -6.48 -5.18 -2.64
C ARG A 185 -6.53 -3.91 -1.78
N TYR A 186 -5.42 -3.17 -1.68
CA TYR A 186 -5.41 -1.89 -0.98
C TYR A 186 -6.41 -0.91 -1.59
N LEU A 187 -7.23 -0.28 -0.75
CA LEU A 187 -8.19 0.74 -1.15
C LEU A 187 -7.64 2.12 -0.75
N PRO A 188 -7.16 2.93 -1.71
CA PRO A 188 -6.52 4.22 -1.42
C PRO A 188 -7.48 5.18 -0.73
N LEU A 189 -7.00 5.90 0.29
CA LEU A 189 -7.83 6.86 1.04
C LEU A 189 -8.03 8.15 0.23
N PHE A 190 -6.97 8.60 -0.44
CA PHE A 190 -6.98 9.76 -1.30
C PHE A 190 -7.12 9.31 -2.75
N GLY A 191 -8.11 9.87 -3.46
CA GLY A 191 -8.35 9.55 -4.87
C GLY A 191 -7.17 9.97 -5.74
N GLY A 192 -6.85 9.13 -6.73
CA GLY A 192 -5.87 9.44 -7.77
C GLY A 192 -6.46 10.03 -9.04
N GLY A 193 -7.77 10.32 -9.08
CA GLY A 193 -8.39 10.94 -10.24
C GLY A 193 -8.03 12.42 -10.33
N GLU A 194 -7.58 12.89 -11.49
CA GLU A 194 -7.29 14.31 -11.76
C GLU A 194 -8.46 15.25 -11.45
N ALA A 195 -9.69 14.72 -11.44
CA ALA A 195 -10.91 15.44 -11.07
C ALA A 195 -11.13 15.62 -9.55
N ALA A 196 -10.42 14.88 -8.70
CA ALA A 196 -10.50 15.08 -7.25
C ALA A 196 -9.47 16.13 -6.85
N GLY A 197 -9.92 17.37 -6.64
CA GLY A 197 -9.07 18.49 -6.17
C GLY A 197 -8.11 18.05 -5.06
N LYS A 198 -6.90 18.60 -5.06
CA LYS A 198 -5.62 18.05 -4.52
C LYS A 198 -5.61 17.40 -3.12
N ASN A 199 -6.66 17.50 -2.31
CA ASN A 199 -6.77 16.88 -0.98
C ASN A 199 -8.15 16.27 -0.65
N LYS A 200 -9.06 16.11 -1.62
CA LYS A 200 -10.38 15.52 -1.32
C LYS A 200 -10.25 14.02 -1.06
N ARG A 201 -10.77 13.57 0.09
CA ARG A 201 -10.93 12.13 0.39
C ARG A 201 -11.79 11.49 -0.70
N THR A 202 -11.48 10.27 -1.10
CA THR A 202 -12.39 9.55 -1.99
C THR A 202 -13.72 9.39 -1.29
N GLY A 203 -14.80 9.88 -1.92
CA GLY A 203 -16.14 9.78 -1.35
C GLY A 203 -16.48 8.33 -0.98
N ASP A 204 -16.98 8.14 0.23
CA ASP A 204 -17.25 6.82 0.82
C ASP A 204 -18.52 6.13 0.27
N GLY A 205 -19.21 6.74 -0.70
CA GLY A 205 -20.48 6.26 -1.26
C GLY A 205 -20.42 4.99 -2.12
N GLY A 206 -19.24 4.39 -2.33
CA GLY A 206 -19.05 3.23 -3.21
C GLY A 206 -18.97 1.86 -2.50
N LYS A 207 -18.92 0.78 -3.29
CA LYS A 207 -18.56 -0.57 -2.79
C LYS A 207 -17.20 -0.57 -2.08
N ASP A 208 -16.25 0.21 -2.59
CA ASP A 208 -14.92 0.35 -1.99
C ASP A 208 -14.96 1.16 -0.67
N GLY A 209 -15.85 2.15 -0.55
CA GLY A 209 -16.05 2.88 0.71
C GLY A 209 -16.58 1.98 1.82
N ARG A 210 -17.63 1.19 1.54
CA ARG A 210 -18.15 0.18 2.49
C ARG A 210 -17.08 -0.82 2.94
N LYS A 211 -16.26 -1.32 2.02
CA LYS A 211 -15.15 -2.23 2.37
C LYS A 211 -14.09 -1.56 3.25
N LYS A 212 -13.70 -0.31 2.96
CA LYS A 212 -12.78 0.44 3.81
C LYS A 212 -13.30 0.55 5.25
N LYS A 213 -14.58 0.86 5.42
CA LYS A 213 -15.22 0.97 6.74
C LYS A 213 -15.14 -0.32 7.53
N VAL A 214 -15.55 -1.44 6.94
CA VAL A 214 -15.48 -2.77 7.59
C VAL A 214 -14.05 -3.12 8.00
N ILE A 215 -13.06 -2.81 7.14
CA ILE A 215 -11.65 -3.05 7.47
C ILE A 215 -11.18 -2.11 8.60
N ALA A 216 -11.55 -0.84 8.57
CA ALA A 216 -11.19 0.14 9.58
C ALA A 216 -11.79 -0.23 10.97
N GLU A 217 -13.05 -0.64 11.01
CA GLU A 217 -13.73 -1.12 12.23
C GLU A 217 -13.05 -2.37 12.80
N ARG A 218 -12.70 -3.34 11.94
CA ARG A 218 -11.96 -4.53 12.37
C ARG A 218 -10.60 -4.16 12.97
N LEU A 219 -9.86 -3.28 12.29
CA LEU A 219 -8.54 -2.84 12.77
C LEU A 219 -8.65 -2.07 14.08
N TRP A 220 -9.67 -1.24 14.24
CA TRP A 220 -9.94 -0.57 15.52
C TRP A 220 -10.21 -1.57 16.63
N ARG A 221 -11.08 -2.57 16.40
CA ARG A 221 -11.36 -3.63 17.38
C ARG A 221 -10.08 -4.38 17.77
N ASP A 222 -9.29 -4.78 16.78
CA ASP A 222 -8.02 -5.46 17.01
C ASP A 222 -7.03 -4.57 17.80
N TYR A 223 -7.08 -3.25 17.61
CA TYR A 223 -6.28 -2.29 18.38
C TYR A 223 -6.75 -2.20 19.83
N THR A 224 -8.04 -2.02 20.06
CA THR A 224 -8.62 -1.92 21.42
C THR A 224 -8.47 -3.21 22.22
N GLU A 225 -8.48 -4.36 21.55
CA GLU A 225 -8.24 -5.66 22.17
C GLU A 225 -6.73 -5.96 22.37
N GLY A 226 -5.84 -5.06 21.95
CA GLY A 226 -4.40 -5.24 22.09
C GLY A 226 -3.78 -6.28 21.14
N LYS A 227 -4.53 -6.76 20.14
CA LYS A 227 -4.04 -7.71 19.12
C LYS A 227 -3.05 -7.06 18.15
N ILE A 228 -3.19 -5.75 17.93
CA ILE A 228 -2.25 -4.97 17.12
C ILE A 228 -1.63 -3.83 17.92
N ALA A 229 -0.30 -3.76 17.91
CA ALA A 229 0.42 -2.60 18.41
C ALA A 229 0.53 -1.55 17.29
N PRO A 230 0.22 -0.27 17.55
CA PRO A 230 0.29 0.77 16.55
C PRO A 230 1.77 1.10 16.26
N LYS A 231 2.07 1.31 14.97
CA LYS A 231 3.42 1.70 14.50
C LYS A 231 3.80 3.07 15.05
N GLU A 232 5.10 3.33 15.18
CA GLU A 232 5.66 4.57 15.76
C GLU A 232 5.16 5.87 15.11
N TRP A 233 4.85 5.84 13.81
CA TRP A 233 4.36 7.02 13.08
C TRP A 233 2.85 7.22 13.19
N VAL A 234 2.12 6.29 13.81
CA VAL A 234 0.68 6.43 14.11
C VAL A 234 0.55 7.19 15.41
N ASN A 235 -0.24 8.26 15.43
CA ASN A 235 -0.39 9.07 16.62
C ASN A 235 -1.25 8.36 17.69
N ARG A 236 -0.59 7.74 18.67
CA ARG A 236 -1.24 7.06 19.80
C ARG A 236 -2.12 8.00 20.61
N GLY A 237 -1.65 9.20 20.93
CA GLY A 237 -2.41 10.16 21.74
C GLY A 237 -3.72 10.62 21.09
N ALA A 238 -3.76 10.70 19.76
CA ALA A 238 -5.00 10.93 19.01
C ALA A 238 -5.90 9.69 19.01
N LEU A 239 -5.29 8.50 18.83
CA LEU A 239 -5.97 7.22 18.73
C LEU A 239 -6.65 6.82 20.06
N ASP A 240 -6.00 7.06 21.20
CA ASP A 240 -6.53 6.79 22.54
C ASP A 240 -7.69 7.72 22.92
N ARG A 241 -7.81 8.87 22.25
CA ARG A 241 -8.94 9.81 22.39
C ARG A 241 -10.11 9.51 21.46
N VAL A 242 -9.95 8.54 20.55
CA VAL A 242 -11.05 8.05 19.71
C VAL A 242 -12.02 7.30 20.61
N ARG A 243 -13.26 7.79 20.67
CA ARG A 243 -14.36 7.07 21.31
C ARG A 243 -15.03 6.15 20.29
N GLU A 244 -15.66 5.08 20.75
CA GLU A 244 -16.53 4.20 19.92
C GLU A 244 -17.54 5.02 19.09
N SER A 245 -18.06 6.11 19.67
CA SER A 245 -18.99 7.02 19.00
C SER A 245 -18.40 7.75 17.79
N ASP A 246 -17.09 8.01 17.79
CA ASP A 246 -16.43 8.71 16.68
C ASP A 246 -16.35 7.83 15.43
N ILE A 247 -16.31 6.50 15.61
CA ILE A 247 -16.30 5.53 14.52
C ILE A 247 -17.66 5.46 13.85
N ARG A 248 -18.74 5.37 14.65
CA ARG A 248 -20.11 5.38 14.12
C ARG A 248 -20.45 6.71 13.44
N ARG A 249 -19.98 7.83 13.99
CA ARG A 249 -20.17 9.16 13.39
C ARG A 249 -19.36 9.41 12.12
N MET A 250 -18.40 8.55 11.76
CA MET A 250 -17.73 8.64 10.46
C MET A 250 -18.72 8.49 9.28
N ASP A 251 -19.91 7.91 9.53
CA ASP A 251 -20.93 7.70 8.50
C ASP A 251 -21.74 8.95 8.17
N ASP A 252 -22.01 9.83 9.15
CA ASP A 252 -22.95 10.93 8.98
C ASP A 252 -22.29 12.22 8.48
N ALA A 253 -21.04 12.48 8.88
CA ALA A 253 -20.40 13.79 8.68
C ALA A 253 -19.92 14.07 7.24
N ASP A 254 -19.80 13.05 6.39
CA ASP A 254 -19.31 13.18 4.99
C ASP A 254 -20.43 12.98 3.96
N SER A 255 -21.69 12.84 4.41
CA SER A 255 -22.86 12.71 3.53
C SER A 255 -23.12 13.96 2.68
N GLY A 256 -22.36 15.05 2.87
CA GLY A 256 -22.45 16.26 2.06
C GLY A 256 -23.73 17.06 2.28
N GLU A 257 -24.66 16.55 3.08
CA GLU A 257 -25.69 17.35 3.72
C GLU A 257 -25.04 18.10 4.88
N GLY A 258 -24.23 19.13 4.55
CA GLY A 258 -24.11 20.26 5.46
C GLY A 258 -25.53 20.66 5.88
N PRO A 259 -25.74 21.17 7.12
CA PRO A 259 -27.07 21.52 7.59
C PRO A 259 -27.73 22.32 6.49
N LYS A 260 -28.72 21.72 5.82
CA LYS A 260 -29.55 22.41 4.85
C LYS A 260 -30.03 23.60 5.65
N GLU A 261 -29.49 24.79 5.37
CA GLU A 261 -30.05 26.02 5.88
C GLU A 261 -31.52 25.85 5.57
N ARG A 262 -32.32 25.62 6.62
CA ARG A 262 -33.76 25.52 6.43
C ARG A 262 -34.09 26.79 5.66
N PRO A 263 -34.69 26.69 4.47
CA PRO A 263 -35.14 27.90 3.80
C PRO A 263 -35.87 28.71 4.87
N ARG A 264 -35.44 29.96 5.08
CA ARG A 264 -36.13 30.90 5.96
C ARG A 264 -37.54 31.08 5.37
N GLU A 265 -38.42 30.14 5.65
CA GLU A 265 -39.84 30.27 5.42
C GLU A 265 -40.34 31.27 6.46
N GLY A 266 -40.71 32.47 5.99
CA GLY A 266 -41.41 33.46 6.80
C GLY A 266 -40.67 34.78 6.99
N LEU A 267 -40.43 35.52 5.91
CA LEU A 267 -40.60 36.96 5.94
C LEU A 267 -41.25 37.43 4.63
N GLN A 268 -42.48 36.96 4.42
CA GLN A 268 -43.43 37.61 3.54
C GLN A 268 -44.02 38.75 4.35
N ASP A 269 -43.60 39.99 4.08
CA ASP A 269 -44.44 41.19 4.15
C ASP A 269 -43.57 42.45 3.99
N ALA A 270 -43.48 42.94 2.75
CA ALA A 270 -43.49 44.36 2.45
C ALA A 270 -43.61 44.55 0.94
N ARG A 271 -44.83 44.89 0.52
CA ARG A 271 -45.15 45.45 -0.79
C ARG A 271 -44.50 46.83 -0.90
N PHE A 272 -43.55 46.98 -1.82
CA PHE A 272 -43.21 48.22 -2.53
C PHE A 272 -42.64 47.75 -3.88
N GLY A 273 -43.20 48.02 -5.06
CA GLY A 273 -43.85 49.24 -5.50
C GLY A 273 -42.80 50.18 -6.10
N GLY A 274 -42.53 50.06 -7.41
CA GLY A 274 -41.65 50.96 -8.19
C GLY A 274 -40.60 50.19 -8.99
N ALA A 275 -40.78 49.91 -10.28
CA ALA A 275 -40.72 50.81 -11.44
C ALA A 275 -39.33 51.37 -11.75
N ALA A 276 -38.86 51.02 -12.95
CA ALA A 276 -37.86 51.68 -13.80
C ALA A 276 -36.38 51.65 -13.38
N GLY A 277 -35.53 51.25 -14.33
CA GLY A 277 -34.11 51.62 -14.34
C GLY A 277 -33.18 50.47 -14.70
N ALA A 278 -33.04 50.17 -15.98
CA ALA A 278 -31.88 49.43 -16.49
C ALA A 278 -30.71 50.41 -16.73
N PRO A 279 -29.55 50.25 -16.08
CA PRO A 279 -28.28 50.78 -16.57
C PRO A 279 -27.54 49.67 -17.34
N SER A 280 -27.59 49.73 -18.67
CA SER A 280 -26.50 50.09 -19.57
C SER A 280 -25.12 49.50 -19.20
N MET A 281 -24.65 48.64 -20.09
CA MET A 281 -23.29 48.11 -20.16
C MET A 281 -22.24 49.22 -20.06
N SER A 282 -21.42 49.19 -19.00
CA SER A 282 -20.12 49.85 -18.97
C SER A 282 -19.03 48.79 -19.05
N GLU A 283 -18.24 48.89 -20.11
CA GLU A 283 -17.04 48.12 -20.41
C GLU A 283 -16.14 48.00 -19.17
N ARG A 284 -15.95 46.77 -18.69
CA ARG A 284 -14.90 46.45 -17.72
C ARG A 284 -13.60 46.24 -18.48
N THR A 285 -12.75 47.26 -18.46
CA THR A 285 -11.33 47.15 -18.79
C THR A 285 -10.68 46.07 -17.91
N PRO A 286 -9.94 45.10 -18.49
CA PRO A 286 -9.22 44.11 -17.69
C PRO A 286 -8.15 44.80 -16.84
N PRO A 287 -7.95 44.37 -15.57
CA PRO A 287 -6.88 44.90 -14.74
C PRO A 287 -5.50 44.58 -15.36
N PRO A 288 -4.52 45.48 -15.21
CA PRO A 288 -3.16 45.23 -15.71
C PRO A 288 -2.55 44.00 -15.04
N GLU A 289 -1.93 43.14 -15.86
CA GLU A 289 -1.22 41.95 -15.39
C GLU A 289 -0.15 42.33 -14.35
N PRO A 290 -0.08 41.65 -13.20
CA PRO A 290 1.01 41.87 -12.26
C PRO A 290 2.32 41.38 -12.89
N GLU A 291 3.26 42.29 -13.10
CA GLU A 291 4.62 41.98 -13.54
C GLU A 291 5.24 40.95 -12.59
N LEU A 292 5.54 39.76 -13.12
CA LEU A 292 6.20 38.72 -12.38
C LEU A 292 7.63 39.17 -12.06
N PRO A 293 8.05 39.16 -10.77
CA PRO A 293 9.41 39.53 -10.41
C PRO A 293 10.41 38.58 -11.08
N SER A 294 11.29 39.18 -11.86
CA SER A 294 12.39 38.52 -12.55
C SER A 294 13.20 37.68 -11.55
N LYS A 295 13.33 36.39 -11.86
CA LYS A 295 14.10 35.42 -11.05
C LYS A 295 15.57 35.85 -11.03
N LYS A 296 15.98 36.62 -10.02
CA LYS A 296 17.39 36.78 -9.65
C LYS A 296 17.97 35.39 -9.37
N ARG A 297 18.83 34.93 -10.29
CA ARG A 297 19.68 33.75 -10.11
C ARG A 297 20.50 33.97 -8.85
N ARG A 298 20.18 33.25 -7.77
CA ARG A 298 21.05 33.14 -6.60
C ARG A 298 22.32 32.43 -7.05
N LYS A 299 23.39 33.22 -7.19
CA LYS A 299 24.76 32.78 -7.42
C LYS A 299 25.22 32.07 -6.15
N ASP A 300 25.76 30.86 -6.35
CA ASP A 300 26.29 30.00 -5.31
C ASP A 300 27.42 30.70 -4.54
N GLU A 301 27.16 31.09 -3.30
CA GLU A 301 28.20 31.32 -2.30
C GLU A 301 28.36 30.02 -1.51
N ARG A 302 29.23 29.13 -2.00
CA ARG A 302 29.81 28.08 -1.17
C ARG A 302 30.87 28.74 -0.30
N GLY A 303 30.48 29.04 0.94
CA GLY A 303 31.40 29.33 2.02
C GLY A 303 32.37 28.17 2.20
N SER A 304 33.65 28.49 2.00
CA SER A 304 34.79 27.69 2.42
C SER A 304 34.95 27.87 3.93
N ASP A 305 34.39 26.96 4.71
CA ASP A 305 34.70 26.92 6.14
C ASP A 305 36.05 26.24 6.36
N ASP A 306 36.91 27.09 6.88
CA ASP A 306 38.30 26.95 7.24
C ASP A 306 38.52 25.87 8.30
N LYS A 307 39.59 25.09 8.10
CA LYS A 307 40.02 24.04 9.03
C LYS A 307 40.86 24.69 10.12
N GLY A 308 40.26 24.98 11.26
CA GLY A 308 40.98 25.24 12.50
C GLY A 308 41.61 23.95 13.03
N ALA A 309 42.95 23.88 12.94
CA ALA A 309 43.78 22.99 13.72
C ALA A 309 43.80 23.46 15.19
N GLY A 310 43.74 22.52 16.13
CA GLY A 310 43.94 22.77 17.56
C GLY A 310 44.72 21.61 18.16
N ASP A 311 45.76 21.99 18.90
CA ASP A 311 46.78 21.20 19.63
C ASP A 311 46.29 19.97 20.38
#